data_AF-A0A0F9VU16-F1
#
_entry.id   AF-A0A0F9VU16-F1
#
_cell.length_a   1.000
_cell.length_b   1.000
_cell.length_c   1.000
_cell.angle_alpha   90.00
_cell.angle_beta   90.00
_cell.angle_gamma   90.00
#
_symmetry.space_group_name_H-M   'P 1'
#
loop_
_entity.id
_entity.type
_entity.pdbx_description
1 polymer ?
#
loop_
_entity_poly.entity_id
_entity_poly.type
_entity_poly.pdbx_seq_one_letter_code
_entity_poly.pdbx_strand_id
1 'polypeptide(L)'
;MATITFERNQNTVGSPTWVDIAANTLVFSGSLTDLTTTIDTADWQDGTHIGTGDPGSDACGGGPASGHMNNVRFVNSTNFILNGGTSEVLNDTNLIAGECTLRLHLNSVSSVSTQNSFFFNFDGITDTTPAVGIETYVFEQGEAKTAWEQINDDSVSVGGDNAGERLDIAESVAAATDHYWYLALSSRGETAGGKTSHDFKMRTETF
;
A
#
# COMPACT_ATOMS: atom_id res chain seq x y z
N MET A 1 -23.54 -1.09 -8.23
CA MET A 1 -22.57 -2.09 -7.74
C MET A 1 -21.43 -1.30 -7.14
N ALA A 2 -21.00 -1.65 -5.92
CA ALA A 2 -19.84 -1.01 -5.30
C ALA A 2 -18.57 -1.50 -6.00
N THR A 3 -17.60 -0.61 -6.17
CA THR A 3 -16.29 -0.89 -6.76
C THR A 3 -15.20 -0.32 -5.87
N ILE A 4 -14.11 -1.07 -5.68
CA ILE A 4 -12.92 -0.58 -5.00
C ILE A 4 -11.88 -0.23 -6.05
N THR A 5 -11.35 0.99 -5.99
CA THR A 5 -10.20 1.45 -6.77
C THR A 5 -9.00 1.65 -5.86
N PHE A 6 -7.82 1.41 -6.41
CA PHE A 6 -6.55 1.73 -5.78
C PHE A 6 -6.07 3.04 -6.41
N GLU A 7 -5.83 4.05 -5.59
CA GLU A 7 -5.54 5.38 -6.09
C GLU A 7 -4.21 5.88 -5.55
N ARG A 8 -3.45 6.55 -6.42
CA ARG A 8 -2.22 7.24 -6.05
C ARG A 8 -2.45 8.73 -5.85
N ASN A 9 -1.68 9.34 -4.97
CA ASN A 9 -1.58 10.79 -4.93
C ASN A 9 -0.66 11.28 -6.06
N GLN A 10 -1.18 12.12 -6.95
CA GLN A 10 -0.46 12.73 -8.08
C GLN A 10 0.08 14.13 -7.78
N ASN A 11 -0.08 14.65 -6.57
CA ASN A 11 0.26 16.04 -6.28
C ASN A 11 0.99 16.18 -4.94
N THR A 12 1.59 17.34 -4.73
CA THR A 12 2.40 17.64 -3.55
C THR A 12 1.59 17.54 -2.26
N VAL A 13 2.26 17.14 -1.19
CA VAL A 13 1.74 17.06 0.18
C VAL A 13 1.01 18.38 0.54
N GLY A 14 -0.26 18.27 0.95
CA GLY A 14 -1.12 19.40 1.33
C GLY A 14 -2.21 19.80 0.31
N SER A 15 -2.12 19.32 -0.94
CA SER A 15 -3.22 19.43 -1.93
C SER A 15 -3.36 18.12 -2.72
N PRO A 16 -3.64 17.00 -2.02
CA PRO A 16 -3.59 15.69 -2.64
C PRO A 16 -4.62 15.58 -3.76
N THR A 17 -4.18 15.05 -4.90
CA THR A 17 -5.06 14.72 -6.03
C THR A 17 -4.93 13.23 -6.26
N TRP A 18 -5.98 12.49 -5.91
CA TRP A 18 -5.99 11.04 -6.00
C TRP A 18 -6.51 10.58 -7.35
N VAL A 19 -5.79 9.65 -7.96
CA VAL A 19 -6.13 9.13 -9.29
C VAL A 19 -5.97 7.61 -9.28
N ASP A 20 -6.96 6.94 -9.86
CA ASP A 20 -6.96 5.50 -10.09
C ASP A 20 -5.69 5.05 -10.84
N ILE A 21 -5.04 4.02 -10.30
CA ILE A 21 -3.88 3.39 -10.95
C ILE A 21 -4.31 2.51 -12.13
N ALA A 22 -5.62 2.22 -12.24
CA ALA A 22 -6.25 1.44 -13.30
C ALA A 22 -5.63 0.04 -13.44
N ALA A 23 -5.27 -0.36 -14.66
CA ALA A 23 -4.66 -1.66 -14.93
C ALA A 23 -3.15 -1.73 -14.65
N ASN A 24 -2.57 -0.68 -14.07
CA ASN A 24 -1.16 -0.67 -13.70
C ASN A 24 -0.93 -1.38 -12.36
N THR A 25 0.33 -1.67 -12.06
CA THR A 25 0.76 -2.39 -10.87
C THR A 25 1.52 -1.47 -9.92
N LEU A 26 1.42 -1.74 -8.63
CA LEU A 26 2.28 -1.12 -7.63
C LEU A 26 3.65 -1.81 -7.66
N VAL A 27 4.73 -1.04 -7.76
CA VAL A 27 6.10 -1.60 -7.84
C VAL A 27 6.97 -0.98 -6.76
N PHE A 28 7.57 -1.81 -5.91
CA PHE A 28 8.57 -1.38 -4.94
C PHE A 28 9.98 -1.54 -5.51
N SER A 29 10.80 -0.50 -5.40
CA SER A 29 12.13 -0.42 -6.02
C SER A 29 13.17 0.12 -5.03
N GLY A 30 14.45 -0.03 -5.37
CA GLY A 30 15.57 0.57 -4.64
C GLY A 30 15.86 2.02 -5.00
N SER A 31 14.94 2.74 -5.67
CA SER A 31 15.18 4.14 -6.08
C SER A 31 13.88 4.92 -6.19
N LEU A 32 13.85 6.15 -5.66
CA LEU A 32 12.70 7.06 -5.81
C LEU A 32 12.39 7.47 -7.25
N THR A 33 13.31 7.28 -8.19
CA THR A 33 13.18 7.81 -9.56
C THR A 33 13.43 6.78 -10.65
N ASP A 34 13.77 5.55 -10.28
CA ASP A 34 14.08 4.50 -11.24
C ASP A 34 13.48 3.17 -10.76
N LEU A 35 12.33 2.85 -11.35
CA LEU A 35 11.60 1.61 -11.11
C LEU A 35 12.46 0.34 -11.33
N THR A 36 13.51 0.41 -12.14
CA THR A 36 14.37 -0.74 -12.43
C THR A 36 15.44 -1.01 -11.38
N THR A 37 15.64 -0.08 -10.44
CA THR A 37 16.61 -0.27 -9.35
C THR A 37 16.10 -1.34 -8.39
N THR A 38 16.91 -2.35 -8.12
CA THR A 38 16.56 -3.44 -7.20
C THR A 38 16.72 -3.02 -5.74
N ILE A 39 15.88 -3.56 -4.86
CA ILE A 39 16.03 -3.45 -3.40
C ILE A 39 17.09 -4.45 -2.94
N ASP A 40 18.02 -4.05 -2.06
CA ASP A 40 18.89 -5.00 -1.38
C ASP A 40 18.05 -5.83 -0.39
N THR A 41 18.26 -7.14 -0.34
CA THR A 41 17.54 -8.04 0.58
C THR A 41 17.67 -7.67 2.06
N ALA A 42 18.71 -6.92 2.44
CA ALA A 42 18.88 -6.42 3.80
C ALA A 42 18.07 -5.14 4.08
N ASP A 43 17.57 -4.47 3.04
CA ASP A 43 16.96 -3.15 3.10
C ASP A 43 15.47 -3.17 2.72
N TRP A 44 14.79 -2.07 3.03
CA TRP A 44 13.43 -1.79 2.59
C TRP A 44 13.43 -0.88 1.37
N GLN A 45 12.35 -0.88 0.62
CA GLN A 45 12.27 -0.15 -0.65
C GLN A 45 12.55 1.36 -0.49
N ASP A 46 13.38 1.89 -1.37
CA ASP A 46 13.67 3.32 -1.48
C ASP A 46 12.69 4.04 -2.41
N GLY A 47 12.00 3.31 -3.28
CA GLY A 47 11.00 3.83 -4.19
C GLY A 47 9.72 3.00 -4.20
N THR A 48 8.61 3.68 -4.46
CA THR A 48 7.36 3.07 -4.87
C THR A 48 6.97 3.67 -6.21
N HIS A 49 6.51 2.86 -7.15
CA HIS A 49 6.19 3.26 -8.50
C HIS A 49 4.88 2.65 -8.97
N ILE A 50 4.42 3.12 -10.13
CA ILE A 50 3.36 2.48 -10.89
C ILE A 50 3.99 1.89 -12.15
N GLY A 51 3.99 0.57 -12.29
CA GLY A 51 4.47 -0.12 -13.48
C GLY A 51 3.33 -0.46 -14.43
N THR A 52 3.57 -0.47 -15.74
CA THR A 52 2.57 -0.98 -16.72
C THR A 52 2.47 -2.51 -16.75
N GLY A 53 2.90 -3.23 -15.68
CA GLY A 53 3.10 -4.69 -15.60
C GLY A 53 4.09 -5.06 -14.48
N ASP A 54 4.79 -6.21 -14.53
CA ASP A 54 5.64 -6.71 -13.41
C ASP A 54 7.18 -6.77 -13.68
N PRO A 55 7.91 -5.66 -13.49
CA PRO A 55 7.40 -4.33 -13.67
C PRO A 55 7.39 -3.98 -15.16
N GLY A 56 6.36 -3.31 -15.64
CA GLY A 56 6.33 -2.76 -16.99
C GLY A 56 7.25 -1.55 -17.15
N SER A 57 6.86 -0.59 -17.98
CA SER A 57 7.49 0.75 -17.96
C SER A 57 6.98 1.56 -16.77
N ASP A 58 7.78 2.51 -16.29
CA ASP A 58 7.36 3.42 -15.23
C ASP A 58 6.27 4.39 -15.73
N ALA A 59 5.09 4.30 -15.12
CA ALA A 59 3.90 5.11 -15.37
C ALA A 59 3.66 6.17 -14.29
N CYS A 60 4.62 6.42 -13.38
CA CYS A 60 4.60 7.56 -12.46
C CYS A 60 4.59 8.90 -13.19
N GLY A 61 5.24 8.97 -14.36
CA GLY A 61 5.32 10.20 -15.16
C GLY A 61 6.23 11.25 -14.51
N GLY A 62 7.52 11.23 -14.84
CA GLY A 62 8.54 12.14 -14.29
C GLY A 62 8.75 11.99 -12.78
N GLY A 63 9.87 12.50 -12.26
CA GLY A 63 10.29 12.31 -10.85
C GLY A 63 9.32 12.90 -9.79
N PRO A 64 9.73 12.96 -8.51
CA PRO A 64 8.85 13.28 -7.37
C PRO A 64 8.13 14.63 -7.43
N ALA A 65 8.53 15.54 -8.32
CA ALA A 65 7.88 16.83 -8.54
C ALA A 65 6.69 16.79 -9.53
N SER A 66 6.43 15.69 -10.24
CA SER A 66 5.41 15.59 -11.29
C SER A 66 4.30 14.57 -11.05
N GLY A 67 4.08 14.16 -9.79
CA GLY A 67 3.01 13.21 -9.44
C GLY A 67 3.45 11.76 -9.38
N HIS A 68 4.70 11.55 -8.96
CA HIS A 68 5.22 10.26 -8.55
C HIS A 68 4.51 9.75 -7.30
N MET A 69 4.47 8.42 -7.14
CA MET A 69 4.03 7.76 -5.91
C MET A 69 4.87 8.22 -4.71
N ASN A 70 4.23 8.42 -3.56
CA ASN A 70 4.94 8.52 -2.29
C ASN A 70 5.54 7.16 -1.94
N ASN A 71 6.77 7.18 -1.45
CA ASN A 71 7.40 6.05 -0.81
C ASN A 71 7.38 6.21 0.70
N VAL A 72 6.71 5.30 1.41
CA VAL A 72 6.73 5.22 2.87
C VAL A 72 7.50 3.98 3.26
N ARG A 73 8.75 4.16 3.70
CA ARG A 73 9.66 3.06 4.01
C ARG A 73 9.59 2.71 5.49
N PHE A 74 9.39 1.44 5.81
CA PHE A 74 9.49 0.88 7.15
C PHE A 74 10.92 1.00 7.67
N VAL A 75 11.07 1.35 8.96
CA VAL A 75 12.36 1.37 9.65
C VAL A 75 12.33 0.38 10.83
N ASN A 76 11.28 0.50 11.63
CA ASN A 76 10.95 -0.41 12.72
C ASN A 76 9.44 -0.29 12.99
N SER A 77 8.93 -1.03 13.97
CA SER A 77 7.49 -1.08 14.27
C SER A 77 6.83 0.27 14.49
N THR A 78 7.54 1.31 14.95
CA THR A 78 6.98 2.63 15.28
C THR A 78 7.54 3.77 14.44
N ASN A 79 8.33 3.48 13.39
CA ASN A 79 8.99 4.52 12.60
C ASN A 79 8.93 4.27 11.10
N PHE A 80 8.97 5.35 10.34
CA PHE A 80 9.00 5.32 8.88
C PHE A 80 9.91 6.43 8.32
N ILE A 81 10.26 6.31 7.04
CA ILE A 81 10.89 7.37 6.24
C ILE A 81 9.99 7.67 5.05
N LEU A 82 9.58 8.93 4.91
CA LEU A 82 8.85 9.42 3.73
C LEU A 82 9.82 9.90 2.67
N ASN A 83 9.71 9.39 1.45
CA ASN A 83 10.39 9.88 0.24
C ASN A 83 11.91 10.09 0.44
N GLY A 84 12.58 9.18 1.16
CA GLY A 84 14.02 9.26 1.44
C GLY A 84 14.43 10.35 2.46
N GLY A 85 13.47 10.94 3.16
CA GLY A 85 13.68 11.93 4.23
C GLY A 85 14.24 11.34 5.53
N THR A 86 14.04 12.07 6.62
CA THR A 86 14.44 11.62 7.96
C THR A 86 13.45 10.60 8.52
N SER A 87 13.92 9.76 9.45
CA SER A 87 13.04 8.84 10.17
C SER A 87 12.13 9.60 11.12
N GLU A 88 10.83 9.30 11.07
CA GLU A 88 9.77 9.92 11.86
C GLU A 88 9.02 8.88 12.66
N VAL A 89 8.37 9.30 13.75
CA VAL A 89 7.50 8.41 14.54
C VAL A 89 6.19 8.23 13.80
N LEU A 90 5.74 6.99 13.68
CA LEU A 90 4.49 6.64 13.03
C LEU A 90 3.28 7.04 13.89
N ASN A 91 2.44 7.93 13.37
CA ASN A 91 1.14 8.34 13.91
C ASN A 91 0.43 9.23 12.88
N ASP A 92 -0.85 9.53 13.12
CA ASP A 92 -1.69 10.33 12.21
C ASP A 92 -1.27 11.79 12.05
N THR A 93 -0.39 12.31 12.93
CA THR A 93 0.14 13.69 12.82
C THR A 93 1.36 13.74 11.90
N ASN A 94 2.22 12.73 11.97
CA ASN A 94 3.48 12.71 11.21
C ASN A 94 3.34 12.06 9.84
N LEU A 95 2.43 11.09 9.69
CA LEU A 95 2.06 10.53 8.39
C LEU A 95 0.62 10.96 8.10
N ILE A 96 0.45 12.03 7.32
CA ILE A 96 -0.89 12.51 6.96
C ILE A 96 -1.44 11.78 5.73
N ALA A 97 -2.76 11.81 5.53
CA ALA A 97 -3.44 11.10 4.42
C ALA A 97 -2.77 11.30 3.05
N GLY A 98 -2.33 12.53 2.74
CA GLY A 98 -1.67 12.86 1.46
C GLY A 98 -0.24 12.31 1.28
N GLU A 99 0.35 11.76 2.33
CA GLU A 99 1.70 11.18 2.35
C GLU A 99 1.68 9.65 2.30
N CYS A 100 0.52 9.03 2.53
CA CYS A 100 0.33 7.59 2.37
C CYS A 100 0.72 7.13 0.96
N THR A 101 1.18 5.87 0.88
CA THR A 101 1.57 5.23 -0.37
C THR A 101 0.41 5.21 -1.36
N LEU A 102 -0.77 4.81 -0.91
CA LEU A 102 -1.99 4.78 -1.70
C LEU A 102 -3.22 5.09 -0.85
N ARG A 103 -4.37 5.28 -1.50
CA ARG A 103 -5.67 5.13 -0.85
C ARG A 103 -6.51 4.09 -1.56
N LEU A 104 -7.33 3.40 -0.78
CA LEU A 104 -8.43 2.59 -1.28
C LEU A 104 -9.67 3.46 -1.34
N HIS A 105 -10.42 3.38 -2.43
CA HIS A 105 -11.65 4.13 -2.61
C HIS A 105 -12.77 3.17 -3.00
N LEU A 106 -13.73 2.98 -2.10
CA LEU A 106 -14.97 2.30 -2.42
C LEU A 106 -15.98 3.33 -2.92
N ASN A 107 -16.37 3.20 -4.18
CA ASN A 107 -17.43 4.00 -4.80
C ASN A 107 -18.67 3.13 -5.04
N SER A 108 -19.85 3.65 -4.72
CA SER A 108 -21.13 2.98 -4.92
C SER A 108 -22.17 3.95 -5.46
N VAL A 109 -23.00 3.45 -6.39
CA VAL A 109 -24.14 4.18 -6.97
C VAL A 109 -25.24 4.52 -5.94
N SER A 110 -25.20 3.90 -4.77
CA SER A 110 -26.10 4.14 -3.65
C SER A 110 -25.29 4.15 -2.36
N SER A 111 -25.73 4.93 -1.37
CA SER A 111 -25.08 4.96 -0.06
C SER A 111 -25.09 3.58 0.60
N VAL A 112 -23.94 3.16 1.11
CA VAL A 112 -23.74 1.91 1.85
C VAL A 112 -22.92 2.18 3.09
N SER A 113 -23.09 1.39 4.13
CA SER A 113 -22.09 1.27 5.21
C SER A 113 -21.15 0.09 4.92
N THR A 114 -19.98 0.06 5.56
CA THR A 114 -18.99 -1.02 5.42
C THR A 114 -18.75 -1.71 6.76
N GLN A 115 -18.61 -3.04 6.73
CA GLN A 115 -18.21 -3.87 7.88
C GLN A 115 -17.29 -5.00 7.41
N ASN A 116 -16.59 -5.65 8.35
CA ASN A 116 -15.70 -6.78 8.08
C ASN A 116 -14.68 -6.45 6.95
N SER A 117 -14.10 -5.26 7.02
CA SER A 117 -13.17 -4.73 6.03
C SER A 117 -11.73 -5.14 6.35
N PHE A 118 -11.02 -5.70 5.39
CA PHE A 118 -9.61 -6.07 5.58
C PHE A 118 -8.80 -5.97 4.29
N PHE A 119 -7.49 -5.79 4.47
CA PHE A 119 -6.49 -5.67 3.42
C PHE A 119 -5.35 -6.66 3.65
N PHE A 120 -4.95 -7.34 2.59
CA PHE A 120 -3.98 -8.43 2.68
C PHE A 120 -3.13 -8.53 1.41
N ASN A 121 -2.02 -9.25 1.54
CA ASN A 121 -1.10 -9.57 0.46
C ASN A 121 -1.05 -11.10 0.26
N PHE A 122 -1.17 -11.57 -0.97
CA PHE A 122 -1.26 -12.99 -1.32
C PHE A 122 -0.47 -13.30 -2.59
N ASP A 123 -0.35 -14.57 -2.99
CA ASP A 123 0.49 -15.03 -4.12
C ASP A 123 0.03 -14.60 -5.54
N GLY A 124 -1.07 -13.84 -5.65
CA GLY A 124 -1.69 -13.42 -6.92
C GLY A 124 -2.64 -14.45 -7.54
N ILE A 125 -2.82 -15.61 -6.93
CA ILE A 125 -3.66 -16.70 -7.45
C ILE A 125 -4.69 -17.16 -6.41
N THR A 126 -4.23 -17.51 -5.22
CA THR A 126 -5.02 -18.06 -4.12
C THR A 126 -5.00 -17.08 -2.95
N ASP A 127 -6.13 -16.44 -2.70
CA ASP A 127 -6.20 -15.36 -1.71
C ASP A 127 -5.77 -15.77 -0.29
N THR A 128 -5.78 -17.05 0.08
CA THR A 128 -5.36 -17.55 1.41
C THR A 128 -3.89 -18.00 1.45
N THR A 129 -3.16 -17.89 0.34
CA THR A 129 -1.75 -18.30 0.25
C THR A 129 -0.86 -17.07 0.37
N PRO A 130 0.12 -17.06 1.31
CA PRO A 130 1.09 -15.98 1.43
C PRO A 130 1.83 -15.71 0.13
N ALA A 131 2.19 -14.45 -0.09
CA ALA A 131 3.05 -14.08 -1.20
C ALA A 131 4.49 -14.60 -0.98
N VAL A 132 5.13 -15.01 -2.07
CA VAL A 132 6.43 -15.71 -2.03
C VAL A 132 7.60 -14.73 -2.17
N GLY A 133 8.59 -14.90 -1.31
CA GLY A 133 9.88 -14.22 -1.34
C GLY A 133 9.83 -12.73 -0.97
N ILE A 134 8.76 -12.27 -0.31
CA ILE A 134 8.60 -10.89 0.12
C ILE A 134 8.14 -10.80 1.57
N GLU A 135 8.51 -9.71 2.21
CA GLU A 135 7.97 -9.27 3.49
C GLU A 135 7.30 -7.91 3.29
N THR A 136 6.12 -7.73 3.87
CA THR A 136 5.33 -6.50 3.72
C THR A 136 4.70 -6.05 5.03
N TYR A 137 4.87 -4.76 5.33
CA TYR A 137 4.14 -4.06 6.36
C TYR A 137 3.19 -3.03 5.77
N VAL A 138 2.09 -2.83 6.48
CA VAL A 138 1.08 -1.81 6.17
C VAL A 138 0.74 -1.00 7.42
N PHE A 139 0.35 0.24 7.20
CA PHE A 139 -0.23 1.11 8.23
C PHE A 139 -1.44 1.84 7.64
N GLU A 140 -2.52 1.86 8.40
CA GLU A 140 -3.72 2.65 8.08
C GLU A 140 -3.69 3.97 8.84
N GLN A 141 -3.73 5.06 8.09
CA GLN A 141 -3.79 6.42 8.64
C GLN A 141 -5.23 6.79 9.00
N GLY A 142 -5.40 7.47 10.14
CA GLY A 142 -6.67 8.02 10.61
C GLY A 142 -7.31 7.25 11.78
N GLU A 143 -6.71 6.12 12.18
CA GLU A 143 -7.23 5.21 13.21
C GLU A 143 -6.51 5.32 14.56
N ALA A 144 -5.74 6.39 14.78
CA ALA A 144 -4.90 6.58 15.97
C ALA A 144 -3.93 5.40 16.26
N LYS A 145 -3.60 4.62 15.21
CA LYS A 145 -2.62 3.53 15.27
C LYS A 145 -1.21 4.14 15.42
N THR A 146 -0.33 3.41 16.09
CA THR A 146 1.07 3.86 16.38
C THR A 146 2.12 2.85 15.98
N ALA A 147 1.71 1.76 15.33
CA ALA A 147 2.61 0.72 14.87
C ALA A 147 2.20 0.17 13.50
N TRP A 148 3.19 -0.26 12.73
CA TRP A 148 3.01 -1.03 11.50
C TRP A 148 2.44 -2.43 11.80
N GLU A 149 1.69 -2.96 10.84
CA GLU A 149 1.16 -4.32 10.86
C GLU A 149 1.81 -5.15 9.75
N GLN A 150 2.34 -6.32 10.09
CA GLN A 150 2.93 -7.24 9.11
C GLN A 150 1.78 -8.00 8.43
N ILE A 151 1.70 -7.92 7.10
CA ILE A 151 0.67 -8.59 6.30
C ILE A 151 1.23 -9.60 5.29
N ASN A 152 2.56 -9.72 5.23
CA ASN A 152 3.23 -10.82 4.56
C ASN A 152 4.64 -11.02 5.14
N ASP A 153 5.05 -12.27 5.30
CA ASP A 153 6.42 -12.73 5.56
C ASP A 153 6.52 -14.18 5.08
N ASP A 154 7.21 -14.40 3.97
CA ASP A 154 7.33 -15.72 3.35
C ASP A 154 8.10 -16.68 4.26
N SER A 155 9.15 -16.18 4.92
CA SER A 155 10.03 -16.99 5.77
C SER A 155 9.34 -17.62 6.97
N VAL A 156 8.28 -16.98 7.48
CA VAL A 156 7.46 -17.50 8.59
C VAL A 156 6.03 -17.83 8.18
N SER A 157 5.72 -17.81 6.88
CA SER A 157 4.41 -18.15 6.31
C SER A 157 3.25 -17.29 6.82
N VAL A 158 3.48 -15.99 6.96
CA VAL A 158 2.45 -14.98 7.25
C VAL A 158 1.95 -14.40 5.94
N GLY A 159 0.64 -14.31 5.76
CA GLY A 159 0.02 -13.56 4.68
C GLY A 159 -1.25 -14.22 4.15
N GLY A 160 -1.76 -13.68 3.04
CA GLY A 160 -3.06 -14.05 2.51
C GLY A 160 -4.22 -13.57 3.39
N ASP A 161 -5.42 -13.97 3.03
CA ASP A 161 -6.64 -13.72 3.78
C ASP A 161 -6.78 -14.69 4.96
N ASN A 162 -5.82 -14.62 5.87
CA ASN A 162 -5.79 -15.39 7.10
C ASN A 162 -6.01 -14.44 8.29
N ALA A 163 -6.86 -14.84 9.24
CA ALA A 163 -7.20 -14.00 10.38
C ALA A 163 -5.96 -13.78 11.27
N GLY A 164 -5.61 -12.52 11.53
CA GLY A 164 -4.40 -12.14 12.27
C GLY A 164 -3.14 -11.97 11.40
N GLU A 165 -3.24 -12.19 10.09
CA GLU A 165 -2.15 -12.03 9.11
C GLU A 165 -2.51 -11.01 8.00
N ARG A 166 -3.56 -10.24 8.26
CA ARG A 166 -4.13 -9.21 7.38
C ARG A 166 -4.40 -7.97 8.22
N LEU A 167 -4.40 -6.81 7.60
CA LEU A 167 -4.80 -5.56 8.24
C LEU A 167 -6.32 -5.48 8.31
N ASP A 168 -6.86 -5.43 9.53
CA ASP A 168 -8.23 -5.01 9.75
C ASP A 168 -8.33 -3.49 9.54
N ILE A 169 -9.18 -3.11 8.58
CA ILE A 169 -9.37 -1.73 8.11
C ILE A 169 -10.61 -1.14 8.76
N ALA A 170 -10.57 0.16 9.03
CA ALA A 170 -11.65 0.90 9.69
C ALA A 170 -13.01 0.69 9.01
N GLU A 171 -14.03 0.44 9.83
CA GLU A 171 -15.41 0.35 9.36
C GLU A 171 -16.04 1.74 9.22
N SER A 172 -16.86 1.92 8.19
CA SER A 172 -17.65 3.13 8.00
C SER A 172 -19.12 2.81 8.22
N VAL A 173 -19.56 2.96 9.46
CA VAL A 173 -20.96 2.75 9.87
C VAL A 173 -21.92 3.81 9.31
N ALA A 174 -21.40 4.95 8.87
CA ALA A 174 -22.18 6.00 8.23
C ALA A 174 -22.36 5.67 6.74
N ALA A 175 -23.62 5.58 6.29
CA ALA A 175 -23.90 5.28 4.90
C ALA A 175 -23.43 6.42 3.97
N ALA A 176 -22.54 6.08 3.03
CA ALA A 176 -21.99 7.01 2.04
C ALA A 176 -21.83 6.33 0.68
N THR A 177 -21.80 7.12 -0.38
CA THR A 177 -21.48 6.65 -1.75
C THR A 177 -19.99 6.43 -1.94
N ASP A 178 -19.17 7.08 -1.12
CA ASP A 178 -17.71 7.09 -1.22
C ASP A 178 -17.11 6.83 0.16
N HIS A 179 -16.20 5.87 0.24
CA HIS A 179 -15.42 5.55 1.44
C HIS A 179 -13.93 5.51 1.07
N TYR A 180 -13.08 6.02 1.96
CA TYR A 180 -11.65 6.17 1.70
C TYR A 180 -10.82 5.63 2.85
N TRP A 181 -9.78 4.87 2.53
CA TRP A 181 -8.80 4.38 3.50
C TRP A 181 -7.40 4.67 2.99
N TYR A 182 -6.57 5.28 3.82
CA TYR A 182 -5.23 5.75 3.42
C TYR A 182 -4.18 4.82 3.98
N LEU A 183 -3.41 4.18 3.10
CA LEU A 183 -2.48 3.12 3.44
C LEU A 183 -1.05 3.52 3.12
N ALA A 184 -0.17 3.40 4.11
CA ALA A 184 1.26 3.30 3.87
C ALA A 184 1.65 1.83 3.72
N LEU A 185 2.49 1.54 2.74
CA LEU A 185 2.97 0.20 2.41
C LEU A 185 4.49 0.22 2.29
N SER A 186 5.12 -0.79 2.87
CA SER A 186 6.55 -1.02 2.72
C SER A 186 6.80 -2.50 2.50
N SER A 187 7.60 -2.82 1.49
CA SER A 187 7.91 -4.20 1.12
C SER A 187 9.40 -4.37 0.82
N ARG A 188 9.92 -5.56 1.09
CA ARG A 188 11.25 -5.97 0.65
C ARG A 188 11.25 -7.39 0.15
N GLY A 189 12.24 -7.73 -0.67
CA GLY A 189 12.49 -9.12 -1.05
C GLY A 189 13.31 -9.81 0.03
N GLU A 190 12.93 -11.04 0.40
CA GLU A 190 13.73 -11.87 1.32
C GLU A 190 14.91 -12.55 0.61
N THR A 191 14.87 -12.57 -0.72
CA THR A 191 15.93 -13.11 -1.60
C THR A 191 16.15 -12.19 -2.79
N ALA A 192 17.33 -12.26 -3.39
CA ALA A 192 17.67 -11.48 -4.56
C ALA A 192 16.77 -11.79 -5.77
N GLY A 193 16.64 -10.83 -6.67
CA GLY A 193 15.85 -10.94 -7.91
C GLY A 193 14.43 -10.40 -7.77
N GLY A 194 13.82 -10.06 -8.90
CA GLY A 194 12.46 -9.52 -8.97
C GLY A 194 11.43 -10.48 -8.38
N LYS A 195 10.44 -9.91 -7.70
CA LYS A 195 9.33 -10.64 -7.08
C LYS A 195 8.05 -10.18 -7.76
N THR A 196 7.29 -11.12 -8.32
CA THR A 196 6.09 -10.83 -9.13
C THR A 196 4.90 -11.70 -8.74
N SER A 197 5.10 -12.77 -7.97
CA SER A 197 4.03 -13.63 -7.45
C SER A 197 3.46 -13.04 -6.15
N HIS A 198 2.96 -11.81 -6.23
CA HIS A 198 2.36 -11.13 -5.10
C HIS A 198 1.36 -10.07 -5.57
N ASP A 199 0.20 -10.03 -4.91
CA ASP A 199 -0.84 -9.03 -5.15
C ASP A 199 -1.43 -8.54 -3.83
N PHE A 200 -2.01 -7.35 -3.85
CA PHE A 200 -2.78 -6.78 -2.76
C PHE A 200 -4.27 -6.85 -3.05
N LYS A 201 -5.09 -7.10 -2.03
CA LYS A 201 -6.54 -7.08 -2.16
C LYS A 201 -7.20 -6.50 -0.92
N MET A 202 -8.30 -5.80 -1.15
CA MET A 202 -9.24 -5.39 -0.10
C MET A 202 -10.53 -6.20 -0.26
N ARG A 203 -11.12 -6.61 0.86
CA ARG A 203 -12.50 -7.08 0.91
C ARG A 203 -13.27 -6.34 1.99
N THR A 204 -14.58 -6.19 1.77
CA THR A 204 -15.50 -5.52 2.68
C THR A 204 -16.93 -5.99 2.41
N GLU A 205 -17.76 -6.01 3.45
CA GLU A 205 -19.19 -6.25 3.35
C GLU A 205 -19.94 -4.92 3.34
N THR A 206 -20.84 -4.74 2.36
CA THR A 206 -21.64 -3.51 2.21
C THR A 206 -23.10 -3.76 2.56
N PHE A 207 -23.72 -2.83 3.30
CA PHE A 207 -25.11 -2.91 3.75
C PHE A 207 -25.92 -1.66 3.36
#